data_AF-A0A520D068-F1
#
_entry.id   AF-A0A520D068-F1
#
_cell.length_a   1.000
_cell.length_b   1.000
_cell.length_c   1.000
_cell.angle_alpha   90.00
_cell.angle_beta   90.00
_cell.angle_gamma   90.00
#
_symmetry.space_group_name_H-M   'P 1'
#
loop_
_entity.id
_entity.type
_entity.pdbx_description
1 polymer ?
#
loop_
_entity_poly.entity_id
_entity_poly.type
_entity_poly.pdbx_seq_one_letter_code
_entity_poly.pdbx_strand_id
1 'polypeptide(L)'
;MRNKKQTYFIIIIVLIIVGWMAKDLFTQSGIEDLRGGFTEVASYRNDNNTGPVQRIYAVTVKDTTGAQLTEYGNLRPHTKYGNTKVYFFLEGTNIPTALSPGEVNFDAKFNSSCFALYEKSAMGNFGLLKNPLK
;
A
#
# COMPACT_ATOMS: atom_id res chain seq x y z
N MET A 1 46.02 10.23 25.46
CA MET A 1 45.34 11.54 25.32
C MET A 1 44.53 11.51 24.03
N ARG A 2 43.20 11.71 24.09
CA ARG A 2 42.34 11.69 22.89
C ARG A 2 42.69 12.85 21.98
N ASN A 3 43.12 12.55 20.76
CA ASN A 3 43.58 13.56 19.81
C ASN A 3 42.35 14.34 19.29
N LYS A 4 42.13 15.56 19.81
CA LYS A 4 40.91 16.35 19.55
C LYS A 4 40.65 16.54 18.05
N LYS A 5 41.70 16.66 17.24
CA LYS A 5 41.62 16.75 15.77
C LYS A 5 41.04 15.50 15.12
N GLN A 6 41.46 14.31 15.56
CA GLN A 6 40.91 13.04 15.07
C GLN A 6 39.44 12.87 15.48
N THR A 7 39.07 13.34 16.69
CA THR A 7 37.67 13.30 17.14
C THR A 7 36.78 14.19 16.30
N TYR A 8 37.20 15.42 15.98
CA TYR A 8 36.42 16.31 15.09
C TYR A 8 36.32 15.76 13.67
N PHE A 9 37.39 15.17 13.14
CA PHE A 9 37.37 14.53 11.83
C PHE A 9 36.33 13.39 11.74
N ILE A 10 36.30 12.52 12.76
CA ILE A 10 35.30 11.43 12.84
C ILE A 10 33.88 12.00 12.92
N ILE A 11 33.65 13.04 13.73
CA ILE A 11 32.32 13.67 13.85
C ILE A 11 31.84 14.24 12.51
N ILE A 12 32.72 14.92 11.76
CA ILE A 12 32.38 15.47 10.45
C ILE A 12 32.01 14.35 9.47
N ILE A 13 32.78 13.25 9.46
CA ILE A 13 32.47 12.08 8.62
C ILE A 13 31.11 11.50 8.99
N VAL A 14 30.82 11.32 10.27
CA VAL A 14 29.53 10.81 10.73
C VAL A 14 28.38 11.72 10.29
N LEU A 15 28.53 13.04 10.42
CA LEU A 15 27.51 13.99 9.97
C LEU A 15 27.30 13.95 8.45
N ILE A 16 28.35 13.77 7.66
CA ILE A 16 28.25 13.61 6.20
C ILE A 16 27.47 12.33 5.86
N ILE A 17 27.80 11.20 6.51
CA ILE A 17 27.12 9.92 6.27
C ILE A 17 25.63 10.02 6.67
N VAL A 18 25.33 10.58 7.85
CA VAL A 18 23.95 10.78 8.32
C VAL A 18 23.18 11.71 7.38
N GLY A 19 23.78 12.80 6.94
CA GLY A 19 23.16 13.71 5.96
C GLY A 19 22.90 13.03 4.62
N TRP A 20 23.79 12.16 4.17
CA TRP A 20 23.61 11.40 2.93
C TRP A 20 22.48 10.36 3.05
N MET A 21 22.42 9.62 4.16
CA MET A 21 21.32 8.67 4.42
C MET A 21 19.98 9.37 4.61
N ALA A 22 19.97 10.57 5.23
CA ALA A 22 18.76 11.35 5.43
C ALA A 22 18.12 11.82 4.12
N LYS A 23 18.91 12.00 3.06
CA LYS A 23 18.41 12.37 1.73
C LYS A 23 17.37 11.37 1.22
N ASP A 24 17.60 10.09 1.46
CA ASP A 24 16.72 9.01 0.95
C ASP A 24 15.34 9.05 1.60
N LEU A 25 15.22 9.52 2.85
CA LEU A 25 13.93 9.71 3.53
C LEU A 25 13.05 10.77 2.85
N PHE A 26 13.64 11.79 2.23
CA PHE A 26 12.89 12.85 1.56
C PHE A 26 12.55 12.53 0.10
N THR A 27 13.19 11.51 -0.49
CA THR A 27 12.95 11.09 -1.88
C THR A 27 12.08 9.85 -2.02
N GLN A 28 11.66 9.24 -0.91
CA GLN A 28 10.79 8.06 -0.96
C GLN A 28 9.38 8.47 -1.37
N SER A 29 9.02 8.21 -2.63
CA SER A 29 7.68 8.47 -3.15
C SER A 29 6.63 7.73 -2.33
N GLY A 30 5.69 8.50 -1.77
CA GLY A 30 4.59 7.99 -0.96
C GLY A 30 3.37 7.68 -1.81
N ILE A 31 2.31 7.18 -1.14
CA ILE A 31 0.99 7.00 -1.77
C ILE A 31 0.43 8.35 -2.25
N GLU A 32 0.76 9.45 -1.56
CA GLU A 32 0.30 10.81 -1.89
C GLU A 32 0.85 11.33 -3.22
N ASP A 33 2.01 10.82 -3.66
CA ASP A 33 2.63 11.20 -4.93
C ASP A 33 2.04 10.44 -6.13
N LEU A 34 1.19 9.44 -5.88
CA LEU A 34 0.60 8.63 -6.94
C LEU A 34 -0.55 9.36 -7.63
N ARG A 35 -0.52 9.32 -8.97
CA ARG A 35 -1.65 9.80 -9.78
C ARG A 35 -2.87 8.92 -9.55
N GLY A 36 -4.02 9.54 -9.28
CA GLY A 36 -5.30 8.87 -9.08
C GLY A 36 -6.12 9.43 -7.92
N GLY A 37 -5.49 10.18 -6.99
CA GLY A 37 -6.19 10.76 -5.84
C GLY A 37 -6.80 9.68 -4.94
N PHE A 38 -5.95 8.79 -4.44
CA PHE A 38 -6.38 7.61 -3.69
C PHE A 38 -6.77 7.96 -2.26
N THR A 39 -7.87 7.39 -1.76
CA THR A 39 -8.24 7.46 -0.33
C THR A 39 -8.61 6.07 0.18
N GLU A 40 -7.99 5.61 1.26
CA GLU A 40 -8.39 4.38 1.94
C GLU A 40 -9.68 4.62 2.73
N VAL A 41 -10.71 3.82 2.47
CA VAL A 41 -12.02 3.94 3.13
C VAL A 41 -12.17 2.87 4.22
N ALA A 42 -11.68 1.67 3.97
CA ALA A 42 -11.72 0.57 4.92
C ALA A 42 -10.52 -0.35 4.74
N SER A 43 -10.09 -0.96 5.83
CA SER A 43 -9.10 -2.03 5.82
C SER A 43 -9.47 -3.16 6.77
N TYR A 44 -9.03 -4.36 6.42
CA TYR A 44 -9.17 -5.56 7.23
C TYR A 44 -7.86 -6.33 7.23
N ARG A 45 -7.54 -6.89 8.40
CA ARG A 45 -6.53 -7.92 8.56
C ARG A 45 -7.10 -9.02 9.44
N ASN A 46 -6.90 -10.27 9.06
CA ASN A 46 -7.32 -11.38 9.90
C ASN A 46 -6.52 -11.46 11.21
N ASP A 47 -7.11 -12.12 12.21
CA ASP A 47 -6.49 -12.35 13.50
C ASP A 47 -5.29 -13.30 13.41
N ASN A 48 -4.40 -13.22 14.39
CA ASN A 48 -3.24 -14.10 14.45
C ASN A 48 -3.67 -15.56 14.58
N ASN A 49 -2.93 -16.47 13.94
CA ASN A 49 -3.15 -17.92 13.97
C ASN A 49 -4.47 -18.40 13.31
N THR A 50 -5.12 -17.56 12.49
CA THR A 50 -6.34 -17.93 11.73
C THR A 50 -6.06 -18.36 10.27
N GLY A 51 -4.81 -18.73 9.98
CA GLY A 51 -4.33 -19.09 8.64
C GLY A 51 -3.34 -18.08 8.05
N PRO A 52 -3.12 -18.10 6.73
CA PRO A 52 -2.28 -17.11 6.05
C PRO A 52 -2.77 -15.68 6.33
N VAL A 53 -1.84 -14.72 6.37
CA VAL A 53 -2.18 -13.31 6.64
C VAL A 53 -2.96 -12.75 5.46
N GLN A 54 -4.20 -12.33 5.70
CA GLN A 54 -5.02 -11.66 4.69
C GLN A 54 -5.05 -10.18 5.01
N ARG A 55 -4.67 -9.34 4.05
CA ARG A 55 -4.84 -7.89 4.12
C ARG A 55 -5.75 -7.44 3.02
N ILE A 56 -6.79 -6.71 3.36
CA ILE A 56 -7.82 -6.29 2.42
C ILE A 56 -8.04 -4.80 2.60
N TYR A 57 -8.10 -4.08 1.49
CA TYR A 57 -8.31 -2.64 1.46
C TYR A 57 -9.43 -2.29 0.48
N ALA A 58 -10.30 -1.36 0.88
CA ALA A 58 -11.23 -0.66 -0.01
C ALA A 58 -10.74 0.77 -0.18
N VAL A 59 -10.54 1.17 -1.43
CA VAL A 59 -9.87 2.42 -1.78
C VAL A 59 -10.67 3.14 -2.84
N THR A 60 -10.91 4.43 -2.63
CA THR A 60 -11.47 5.29 -3.66
C THR A 60 -10.38 5.89 -4.53
N VAL A 61 -10.75 6.14 -5.79
CA VAL A 61 -9.91 6.79 -6.78
C VAL A 61 -10.70 7.95 -7.35
N LYS A 62 -10.12 9.16 -7.31
CA LYS A 62 -10.75 10.38 -7.82
C LYS A 62 -10.66 10.49 -9.33
N ASP A 63 -9.50 10.18 -9.91
CA ASP A 63 -9.28 10.19 -11.36
C ASP A 63 -8.76 8.82 -11.82
N THR A 64 -9.52 8.16 -12.70
CA THR A 64 -9.18 6.83 -13.20
C THR A 64 -8.36 6.84 -14.49
N THR A 65 -8.30 7.96 -15.22
CA THR A 65 -7.73 8.05 -16.58
C THR A 65 -6.19 7.97 -16.61
N GLY A 66 -5.54 8.07 -15.44
CA GLY A 66 -4.10 7.87 -15.29
C GLY A 66 -3.71 7.25 -13.95
N ALA A 67 -4.65 6.57 -13.29
CA ALA A 67 -4.46 6.07 -11.94
C ALA A 67 -3.36 4.99 -11.88
N GLN A 68 -2.41 5.17 -10.97
CA GLN A 68 -1.30 4.24 -10.74
C GLN A 68 -1.73 3.12 -9.77
N LEU A 69 -2.74 2.35 -10.17
CA LEU A 69 -3.40 1.34 -9.32
C LEU A 69 -2.43 0.23 -8.88
N THR A 70 -1.55 -0.20 -9.79
CA THR A 70 -0.58 -1.26 -9.53
C THR A 70 0.51 -0.79 -8.57
N GLU A 71 1.01 0.44 -8.76
CA GLU A 71 1.98 1.07 -7.89
C GLU A 71 1.41 1.26 -6.49
N TYR A 72 0.15 1.73 -6.40
CA TYR A 72 -0.56 1.83 -5.13
C TYR A 72 -0.62 0.49 -4.40
N GLY A 73 -1.04 -0.57 -5.10
CA GLY A 73 -1.09 -1.93 -4.55
C GLY A 73 0.29 -2.45 -4.11
N ASN A 74 1.35 -2.09 -4.83
CA ASN A 74 2.72 -2.48 -4.51
C ASN A 74 3.30 -1.75 -3.28
N LEU A 75 2.82 -0.54 -2.98
CA LEU A 75 3.17 0.18 -1.75
C LEU A 75 2.44 -0.37 -0.51
N ARG A 76 1.44 -1.25 -0.67
CA ARG A 76 0.70 -1.80 0.47
C ARG A 76 1.51 -2.84 1.25
N PRO A 77 1.31 -2.92 2.58
CA PRO A 77 1.95 -3.92 3.40
C PRO A 77 1.75 -5.33 2.85
N HIS A 78 2.84 -6.07 2.74
CA HIS A 78 2.85 -7.43 2.22
C HIS A 78 3.82 -8.30 3.00
N THR A 79 3.51 -9.59 3.12
CA THR A 79 4.34 -10.58 3.80
C THR A 79 4.29 -11.89 3.04
N LYS A 80 5.40 -12.63 3.01
CA LYS A 80 5.47 -13.95 2.34
C LYS A 80 4.54 -15.04 2.89
N TYR A 81 3.81 -14.74 3.97
CA TYR A 81 2.89 -15.64 4.66
C TYR A 81 1.42 -15.34 4.36
N GLY A 82 1.12 -14.58 3.31
CA GLY A 82 -0.20 -14.02 3.12
C GLY A 82 -0.41 -13.26 1.82
N ASN A 83 -1.63 -12.84 1.57
CA ASN A 83 -1.98 -12.02 0.41
C ASN A 83 -2.44 -10.62 0.81
N THR A 84 -2.36 -9.72 -0.16
CA THR A 84 -2.82 -8.33 -0.06
C THR A 84 -3.77 -8.08 -1.22
N LYS A 85 -5.03 -7.75 -0.93
CA LYS A 85 -6.05 -7.35 -1.90
C LYS A 85 -6.39 -5.87 -1.74
N VAL A 86 -6.48 -5.15 -2.85
CA VAL A 86 -6.95 -3.76 -2.89
C VAL A 86 -8.08 -3.67 -3.91
N TYR A 87 -9.28 -3.40 -3.41
CA TYR A 87 -10.45 -3.14 -4.24
C TYR A 87 -10.56 -1.64 -4.49
N PHE A 88 -10.62 -1.25 -5.76
CA PHE A 88 -10.73 0.14 -6.18
C PHE A 88 -12.17 0.48 -6.57
N PHE A 89 -12.62 1.62 -6.06
CA PHE A 89 -13.95 2.20 -6.27
C PHE A 89 -13.79 3.64 -6.75
N LEU A 90 -14.70 4.12 -7.60
CA LEU A 90 -14.67 5.52 -8.01
C LEU A 90 -15.15 6.39 -6.84
N GLU A 91 -14.48 7.51 -6.58
CA GLU A 91 -14.90 8.47 -5.56
C GLU A 91 -16.35 8.91 -5.78
N GLY A 92 -17.13 9.00 -4.70
CA GLY A 92 -18.55 9.37 -4.75
C GLY A 92 -19.52 8.24 -5.14
N THR A 93 -19.03 7.02 -5.40
CA THR A 93 -19.89 5.85 -5.64
C THR A 93 -20.24 5.09 -4.36
N ASN A 94 -21.03 4.03 -4.47
CA ASN A 94 -21.35 3.17 -3.33
C ASN A 94 -20.12 2.32 -2.96
N ILE A 95 -19.57 2.51 -1.77
CA ILE A 95 -18.27 1.94 -1.32
C ILE A 95 -18.46 1.22 0.02
N PRO A 96 -17.85 0.04 0.23
CA PRO A 96 -17.89 -0.63 1.52
C PRO A 96 -17.05 0.11 2.57
N THR A 97 -17.66 0.36 3.73
CA THR A 97 -16.96 0.90 4.93
C THR A 97 -16.52 -0.19 5.90
N ALA A 98 -16.94 -1.43 5.67
CA ALA A 98 -16.54 -2.60 6.44
C ALA A 98 -16.14 -3.73 5.48
N LEU A 99 -15.13 -4.48 5.88
CA LEU A 99 -14.57 -5.59 5.11
C LEU A 99 -14.56 -6.86 5.96
N SER A 100 -14.67 -8.01 5.31
CA SER A 100 -14.74 -9.32 5.94
C SER A 100 -13.86 -10.35 5.23
N PRO A 101 -13.43 -11.42 5.90
CA PRO A 101 -12.77 -12.54 5.23
C PRO A 101 -13.75 -13.23 4.27
N GLY A 102 -13.21 -13.97 3.30
CA GLY A 102 -13.99 -14.66 2.27
C GLY A 102 -13.42 -14.47 0.86
N GLU A 103 -14.14 -14.99 -0.13
CA GLU A 103 -13.79 -14.88 -1.54
C GLU A 103 -13.90 -13.42 -2.03
N VAL A 104 -15.09 -12.83 -1.83
CA VAL A 104 -15.35 -11.39 -1.91
C VAL A 104 -15.44 -10.86 -0.49
N ASN A 105 -14.80 -9.71 -0.24
CA ASN A 105 -14.53 -9.25 1.12
C ASN A 105 -15.48 -8.16 1.61
N PHE A 106 -16.64 -8.04 0.97
CA PHE A 106 -17.69 -7.08 1.28
C PHE A 106 -19.04 -7.57 0.73
N ASP A 107 -20.10 -6.87 1.12
CA ASP A 107 -21.48 -7.12 0.68
C ASP A 107 -21.63 -7.00 -0.86
N ALA A 108 -22.29 -7.96 -1.49
CA ALA A 108 -22.45 -8.05 -2.94
C ALA A 108 -23.08 -6.80 -3.58
N LYS A 109 -23.82 -5.97 -2.82
CA LYS A 109 -24.36 -4.69 -3.30
C LYS A 109 -23.30 -3.70 -3.81
N PHE A 110 -22.03 -3.90 -3.46
CA PHE A 110 -20.92 -3.07 -3.91
C PHE A 110 -20.19 -3.63 -5.14
N ASN A 111 -20.52 -4.83 -5.62
CA ASN A 111 -19.80 -5.51 -6.71
C ASN A 111 -19.76 -4.66 -7.99
N SER A 112 -20.89 -4.04 -8.34
CA SER A 112 -21.00 -3.21 -9.55
C SER A 112 -20.16 -1.93 -9.51
N SER A 113 -19.88 -1.42 -8.30
CA SER A 113 -19.04 -0.24 -8.07
C SER A 113 -17.55 -0.55 -8.05
N CYS A 114 -17.16 -1.81 -7.84
CA CYS A 114 -15.76 -2.22 -7.86
C CYS A 114 -15.26 -2.28 -9.31
N PHE A 115 -14.43 -1.30 -9.70
CA PHE A 115 -13.96 -1.20 -11.07
C PHE A 115 -12.59 -1.87 -11.29
N ALA A 116 -11.82 -2.11 -10.23
CA ALA A 116 -10.58 -2.85 -10.31
C ALA A 116 -10.23 -3.56 -8.98
N LEU A 117 -9.50 -4.67 -9.08
CA LEU A 117 -8.92 -5.40 -7.97
C LEU A 117 -7.43 -5.61 -8.25
N TYR A 118 -6.60 -5.13 -7.33
CA TYR A 118 -5.21 -5.54 -7.25
C TYR A 118 -5.06 -6.67 -6.23
N GLU A 119 -4.31 -7.71 -6.56
CA GLU A 119 -3.94 -8.76 -5.62
C GLU A 119 -2.45 -9.06 -5.70
N LYS A 120 -1.80 -9.16 -4.53
CA LYS A 120 -0.44 -9.65 -4.36
C LYS A 120 -0.45 -10.93 -3.52
N SER A 121 0.03 -12.02 -4.09
CA SER A 121 0.08 -13.34 -3.45
C SER A 121 1.25 -13.45 -2.48
N ALA A 122 1.24 -14.50 -1.65
CA ALA A 122 2.32 -14.81 -0.71
C ALA A 122 3.70 -14.96 -1.36
N MET A 123 3.78 -15.32 -2.64
CA MET A 123 5.05 -15.39 -3.36
C MET A 123 5.53 -14.03 -3.90
N GLY A 124 4.76 -12.96 -3.67
CA GLY A 124 5.04 -11.62 -4.17
C GLY A 124 4.56 -11.37 -5.60
N ASN A 125 4.01 -12.39 -6.28
CA ASN A 125 3.37 -12.22 -7.59
C ASN A 125 2.15 -11.32 -7.43
N PHE A 126 1.98 -10.35 -8.33
CA PHE A 126 0.85 -9.44 -8.29
C PHE A 126 0.15 -9.30 -9.64
N GLY A 127 -1.11 -8.92 -9.60
CA GLY A 127 -1.92 -8.67 -10.78
C GLY A 127 -2.99 -7.61 -10.51
N LEU A 128 -3.46 -7.00 -11.60
CA LEU A 128 -4.55 -6.03 -11.60
C LEU A 128 -5.65 -6.53 -12.54
N LEU A 129 -6.83 -6.77 -11.98
CA LEU A 129 -8.04 -7.16 -12.71
C LEU A 129 -8.97 -5.96 -12.83
N LYS A 130 -9.46 -5.68 -14.03
CA LYS A 130 -10.49 -4.66 -14.26
C LYS A 130 -11.87 -5.30 -14.27
N ASN A 131 -12.85 -4.65 -13.64
CA ASN A 131 -14.21 -5.16 -13.45
C ASN A 131 -14.24 -6.60 -12.90
N PRO A 132 -13.63 -6.87 -11.74
CA PRO A 132 -13.39 -8.23 -11.24
C PRO A 132 -14.67 -9.00 -10.84
N LEU A 133 -15.80 -8.31 -10.64
CA LEU A 133 -17.02 -8.85 -10.04
C LEU A 133 -18.27 -8.62 -10.90
N LYS A 134 -18.07 -8.35 -12.21
CA LYS A 134 -19.15 -8.19 -13.20
C LYS A 134 -19.31 -9.42 -14.06
#